data_AF-A0A935VJK1-F1
#
_entry.id   AF-A0A935VJK1-F1
#
_cell.length_a   1.000
_cell.length_b   1.000
_cell.length_c   1.000
_cell.angle_alpha   90.00
_cell.angle_beta   90.00
_cell.angle_gamma   90.00
#
_symmetry.space_group_name_H-M   'P 1'
#
loop_
_entity.id
_entity.type
_entity.pdbx_description
1 polymer ?
#
loop_
_entity_poly.entity_id
_entity_poly.type
_entity_poly.pdbx_seq_one_letter_code
_entity_poly.pdbx_strand_id
1 'polypeptide(L)'
;MIQIKQSAAEEVKEQMFSSFNFLQRFVQLLGITLVVGGILIALFTARSITKPVSKLRKMLLSMGLGILPTERFRPRNDEIGDMGNALNDLVQSMHQTTKFAEETGAGNFAAIHKPLSKDDNLGHSLIKMRDNLAENERGLEQKVKERTEEVVRQKEEIENKNGQLEILYKQVTDSILYAKRIQEAILPPDSIIKELVPNSFVLFKPKDIVSGDFYWFDKKDELVYFSTVDCTGHGVPGAFMSLVGHNILKDIVNNTKLKKPADMLNKMREQVVKTLHADADGTKAKMEWI
;
A
#
# COMPACT_ATOMS: atom_id res chain seq x y z
N MET A 1 94.81 44.53 76.68
CA MET A 1 94.00 43.32 76.92
C MET A 1 92.51 43.50 76.60
N ILE A 2 91.88 44.65 76.90
CA ILE A 2 90.45 44.91 76.63
C ILE A 2 90.15 45.08 75.13
N GLN A 3 90.99 45.82 74.38
CA GLN A 3 90.83 45.97 72.92
C GLN A 3 90.91 44.63 72.16
N ILE A 4 91.79 43.72 72.58
CA ILE A 4 91.94 42.38 71.96
C ILE A 4 90.68 41.50 72.19
N LYS A 5 90.04 41.63 73.37
CA LYS A 5 88.79 40.91 73.67
C LYS A 5 87.58 41.51 72.95
N GLN A 6 87.55 42.83 72.73
CA GLN A 6 86.50 43.48 71.93
C GLN A 6 86.64 43.15 70.44
N SER A 7 87.86 43.18 69.88
CA SER A 7 88.07 42.77 68.48
C SER A 7 87.73 41.29 68.25
N ALA A 8 88.06 40.40 69.20
CA ALA A 8 87.67 38.99 69.11
C ALA A 8 86.14 38.78 69.24
N ALA A 9 85.44 39.58 70.05
CA ALA A 9 83.98 39.51 70.17
C ALA A 9 83.27 40.02 68.90
N GLU A 10 83.78 41.09 68.30
CA GLU A 10 83.31 41.63 67.02
C GLU A 10 83.58 40.65 65.87
N GLU A 11 84.74 39.97 65.86
CA GLU A 11 85.09 38.94 64.89
C GLU A 11 84.16 37.71 65.00
N VAL A 12 83.86 37.24 66.22
CA VAL A 12 82.88 36.17 66.47
C VAL A 12 81.48 36.59 66.04
N LYS A 13 81.10 37.85 66.27
CA LYS A 13 79.79 38.41 65.86
C LYS A 13 79.68 38.49 64.34
N GLU A 14 80.72 38.96 63.64
CA GLU A 14 80.76 38.95 62.16
C GLU A 14 80.69 37.54 61.59
N GLN A 15 81.42 36.60 62.20
CA GLN A 15 81.38 35.18 61.82
C GLN A 15 79.98 34.56 62.05
N MET A 16 79.31 34.93 63.14
CA MET A 16 77.93 34.53 63.43
C MET A 16 76.94 35.11 62.41
N PHE A 17 77.03 36.40 62.08
CA PHE A 17 76.18 37.03 61.07
C PHE A 17 76.41 36.46 59.66
N SER A 18 77.67 36.16 59.30
CA SER A 18 78.00 35.50 58.04
C SER A 18 77.38 34.10 57.96
N SER A 19 77.47 33.32 59.04
CA SER A 19 76.87 31.98 59.12
C SER A 19 75.33 32.02 59.05
N PHE A 20 74.69 33.00 59.70
CA PHE A 20 73.24 33.21 59.63
C PHE A 20 72.79 33.61 58.22
N ASN A 21 73.52 34.54 57.58
CA ASN A 21 73.24 34.96 56.20
C ASN A 21 73.42 33.80 55.20
N PHE A 22 74.43 32.95 55.41
CA PHE A 22 74.60 31.73 54.62
C PHE A 22 73.41 30.78 54.76
N LEU A 23 72.99 30.48 56.00
CA LEU A 23 71.83 29.62 56.27
C LEU A 23 70.54 30.19 55.67
N GLN A 24 70.29 31.49 55.81
CA GLN A 24 69.11 32.14 55.25
C GLN A 24 69.09 32.04 53.72
N ARG A 25 70.21 32.34 53.04
CA ARG A 25 70.31 32.19 51.58
C ARG A 25 70.13 30.73 51.15
N PHE A 26 70.69 29.79 51.89
CA PHE A 26 70.55 28.36 51.63
C PHE A 26 69.10 27.90 51.71
N VAL A 27 68.38 28.28 52.78
CA VAL A 27 66.95 27.96 52.96
C VAL A 27 66.09 28.60 51.87
N GLN A 28 66.36 29.87 51.49
CA GLN A 28 65.66 30.55 50.40
C GLN A 28 65.88 29.84 49.04
N LEU A 29 67.12 29.46 48.74
CA LEU A 29 67.45 28.72 47.50
C LEU A 29 66.78 27.34 47.47
N LEU A 30 66.75 26.63 48.60
CA LEU A 30 66.03 25.36 48.74
C LEU A 30 64.54 25.53 48.46
N GLY A 31 63.92 26.57 49.06
CA GLY A 31 62.51 26.89 48.84
C GLY A 31 62.20 27.18 47.37
N ILE A 32 63.03 28.01 46.71
CA ILE A 32 62.89 28.32 45.29
C ILE A 32 63.03 27.05 44.44
N THR A 33 64.03 26.22 44.73
CA THR A 33 64.29 24.97 43.97
C THR A 33 63.12 24.00 44.10
N LEU A 34 62.52 23.87 45.29
CA LEU A 34 61.33 23.04 45.51
C LEU A 34 60.14 23.52 44.68
N VAL A 35 59.87 24.83 44.69
CA VAL A 35 58.76 25.41 43.93
C VAL A 35 58.97 25.23 42.43
N VAL A 36 60.16 25.55 41.93
CA VAL A 36 60.51 25.39 40.51
C VAL A 36 60.45 23.91 40.10
N GLY A 37 60.98 23.01 40.92
CA GLY A 37 60.91 21.57 40.70
C GLY A 37 59.47 21.06 40.64
N GLY A 38 58.61 21.51 41.55
CA GLY A 38 57.18 21.19 41.54
C GLY A 38 56.47 21.65 40.27
N ILE A 39 56.75 22.88 39.81
CA ILE A 39 56.19 23.40 38.55
C ILE A 39 56.68 22.59 37.35
N LEU A 40 57.96 22.24 37.30
CA LEU A 40 58.53 21.43 36.21
C LEU A 40 57.90 20.04 36.16
N ILE A 41 57.76 19.37 37.31
CA ILE A 41 57.09 18.07 37.41
C ILE A 41 55.62 18.20 36.97
N ALA A 42 54.91 19.22 37.44
CA ALA A 42 53.51 19.44 37.06
C ALA A 42 53.35 19.65 35.55
N LEU A 43 54.22 20.46 34.92
CA LEU A 43 54.22 20.68 33.47
C LEU A 43 54.60 19.41 32.70
N PHE A 44 55.57 18.64 33.20
CA PHE A 44 55.97 17.37 32.62
C PHE A 44 54.82 16.36 32.66
N THR A 45 54.20 16.15 33.83
CA THR A 45 53.05 15.24 34.00
C THR A 45 51.86 15.68 33.15
N ALA A 46 51.57 16.98 33.09
CA ALA A 46 50.48 17.51 32.29
C ALA A 46 50.67 17.23 30.79
N ARG A 47 51.91 17.37 30.28
CA ARG A 47 52.24 17.14 28.86
C ARG A 47 52.40 15.66 28.53
N SER A 48 53.06 14.90 29.39
CA SER A 48 53.39 13.51 29.15
C SER A 48 52.21 12.57 29.39
N ILE A 49 51.35 12.86 30.37
CA ILE A 49 50.27 11.96 30.81
C ILE A 49 48.89 12.59 30.63
N THR A 50 48.63 13.72 31.30
CA THR A 50 47.26 14.26 31.40
C THR A 50 46.65 14.64 30.06
N LYS A 51 47.38 15.35 29.20
CA LYS A 51 46.89 15.77 27.87
C LYS A 51 46.58 14.58 26.94
N PRO A 52 47.51 13.61 26.74
CA PRO A 52 47.24 12.40 25.96
C PRO A 52 46.04 11.60 26.45
N VAL A 53 45.96 11.35 27.76
CA VAL A 53 44.82 10.60 28.36
C VAL A 53 43.51 11.35 28.15
N SER A 54 43.51 12.68 28.26
CA SER A 54 42.34 13.51 27.95
C SER A 54 41.92 13.39 26.47
N LYS A 55 42.89 13.30 25.53
CA LYS A 55 42.60 13.08 24.10
C LYS A 55 41.96 11.71 23.86
N LEU A 56 42.53 10.65 24.45
CA LEU A 56 41.95 9.29 24.37
C LEU A 56 40.52 9.27 24.92
N ARG A 57 40.28 9.88 26.08
CA ARG A 57 38.94 10.00 26.66
C ARG A 57 37.96 10.67 25.71
N LYS A 58 38.34 11.78 25.08
CA LYS A 58 37.46 12.50 24.14
C LYS A 58 37.10 11.65 22.92
N MET A 59 38.07 10.93 22.36
CA MET A 59 37.83 10.02 21.23
C MET A 59 36.92 8.85 21.62
N LEU A 60 37.13 8.26 22.79
CA LEU A 60 36.25 7.19 23.30
C LEU A 60 34.82 7.70 23.54
N LEU A 61 34.67 8.91 24.11
CA LEU A 61 33.36 9.51 24.32
C LEU A 61 32.64 9.81 22.98
N SER A 62 33.35 10.28 21.95
CA SER A 62 32.72 10.50 20.64
C SER A 62 32.29 9.19 19.99
N MET A 63 33.11 8.14 20.09
CA MET A 63 32.74 6.80 19.61
C MET A 63 31.54 6.22 20.35
N GLY A 64 31.44 6.47 21.67
CA GLY A 64 30.25 6.10 22.46
C GLY A 64 28.97 6.79 22.00
N LEU A 65 29.08 7.93 21.30
CA LEU A 65 27.97 8.63 20.65
C LEU A 65 27.77 8.20 19.18
N GLY A 66 28.51 7.21 18.69
CA GLY A 66 28.47 6.76 17.30
C GLY A 66 29.25 7.65 16.32
N ILE A 67 30.04 8.61 16.82
CA ILE A 67 30.84 9.51 15.98
C ILE A 67 32.25 8.94 15.88
N LEU A 68 32.60 8.43 14.69
CA LEU A 68 33.95 7.92 14.42
C LEU A 68 34.95 9.08 14.30
N PRO A 69 36.01 9.12 15.12
CA PRO A 69 37.06 10.12 15.02
C PRO A 69 37.77 10.05 13.67
N THR A 70 38.00 11.20 13.05
CA THR A 70 38.79 11.31 11.81
C THR A 70 40.29 11.38 12.06
N GLU A 71 40.70 11.89 13.23
CA GLU A 71 42.10 11.94 13.64
C GLU A 71 42.55 10.65 14.32
N ARG A 72 43.74 10.16 13.96
CA ARG A 72 44.43 9.06 14.67
C ARG A 72 45.18 9.57 15.89
N PHE A 73 45.22 8.74 16.93
CA PHE A 73 46.12 8.97 18.06
C PHE A 73 47.57 8.71 17.62
N ARG A 74 48.49 9.60 18.01
CA ARG A 74 49.89 9.50 17.57
C ARG A 74 50.62 8.38 18.34
N PRO A 75 51.47 7.58 17.68
CA PRO A 75 52.25 6.54 18.34
C PRO A 75 53.17 7.13 19.42
N ARG A 76 53.26 6.42 20.53
CA ARG A 76 54.23 6.67 21.61
C ARG A 76 54.81 5.33 22.03
N ASN A 77 56.03 5.36 22.59
CA ASN A 77 56.71 4.18 23.08
C ASN A 77 56.47 4.03 24.60
N ASP A 78 55.22 4.12 25.01
CA ASP A 78 54.76 3.98 26.38
C ASP A 78 53.37 3.32 26.39
N GLU A 79 52.86 3.00 27.58
CA GLU A 79 51.57 2.32 27.75
C GLU A 79 50.40 3.16 27.21
N ILE A 80 50.55 4.49 27.21
CA ILE A 80 49.56 5.42 26.62
C ILE A 80 49.56 5.31 25.09
N GLY A 81 50.74 5.08 24.49
CA GLY A 81 50.90 4.73 23.09
C GLY A 81 50.18 3.44 22.71
N ASP A 82 50.34 2.39 23.52
CA ASP A 82 49.67 1.11 23.30
C ASP A 82 48.15 1.24 23.36
N MET A 83 47.62 1.99 24.33
CA MET A 83 46.20 2.33 24.39
C MET A 83 45.74 3.10 23.15
N GLY A 84 46.57 4.02 22.65
CA GLY A 84 46.30 4.79 21.44
C GLY A 84 46.28 3.94 20.17
N ASN A 85 47.18 2.97 20.06
CA ASN A 85 47.22 2.03 18.95
C ASN A 85 45.97 1.13 18.96
N ALA A 86 45.62 0.56 20.12
CA ALA A 86 44.39 -0.22 20.28
C ALA A 86 43.13 0.60 19.92
N LEU A 87 43.09 1.87 20.30
CA LEU A 87 41.99 2.77 19.92
C LEU A 87 41.95 3.01 18.40
N ASN A 88 43.11 3.21 17.76
CA ASN A 88 43.17 3.38 16.31
C ASN A 88 42.67 2.13 15.57
N ASP A 89 43.05 0.93 16.03
CA ASP A 89 42.59 -0.35 15.45
C ASP A 89 41.08 -0.53 15.62
N LEU A 90 40.53 -0.12 16.77
CA LEU A 90 39.10 -0.10 17.02
C LEU A 90 38.37 0.84 16.05
N VAL A 91 38.87 2.06 15.86
CA VAL A 91 38.30 3.04 14.92
C VAL A 91 38.31 2.48 13.50
N GLN A 92 39.42 1.87 13.07
CA GLN A 92 39.52 1.25 11.75
C GLN A 92 38.54 0.09 11.58
N SER A 93 38.41 -0.77 12.58
CA SER A 93 37.48 -1.90 12.57
C SER A 93 36.03 -1.42 12.47
N MET A 94 35.64 -0.40 13.26
CA MET A 94 34.30 0.18 13.17
C MET A 94 34.03 0.80 11.80
N HIS A 95 35.02 1.46 11.19
CA HIS A 95 34.87 2.00 9.85
C HIS A 95 34.61 0.89 8.79
N GLN A 96 35.30 -0.25 8.92
CA GLN A 96 35.04 -1.42 8.05
C GLN A 96 33.63 -1.99 8.27
N THR A 97 33.19 -2.08 9.53
CA THR A 97 31.82 -2.51 9.87
C THR A 97 30.77 -1.57 9.30
N THR A 98 30.95 -0.25 9.42
CA THR A 98 30.05 0.75 8.83
C THR A 98 29.97 0.60 7.31
N LYS A 99 31.12 0.50 6.64
CA LYS A 99 31.18 0.33 5.18
C LYS A 99 30.45 -0.95 4.73
N PHE A 100 30.64 -2.06 5.44
CA PHE A 100 29.94 -3.30 5.15
C PHE A 100 28.41 -3.18 5.32
N ALA A 101 27.97 -2.48 6.36
CA ALA A 101 26.54 -2.22 6.59
C ALA A 101 25.95 -1.33 5.48
N GLU A 102 26.68 -0.31 5.03
CA GLU A 102 26.29 0.55 3.90
C GLU A 102 26.18 -0.26 2.60
N GLU A 103 27.19 -1.09 2.28
CA GLU A 103 27.17 -1.94 1.08
C GLU A 103 26.01 -2.95 1.12
N THR A 104 25.80 -3.61 2.26
CA THR A 104 24.68 -4.55 2.45
C THR A 104 23.33 -3.83 2.33
N GLY A 105 23.20 -2.63 2.90
CA GLY A 105 22.00 -1.82 2.83
C GLY A 105 21.71 -1.28 1.41
N ALA A 106 22.76 -1.10 0.60
CA ALA A 106 22.64 -0.74 -0.82
C ALA A 106 22.30 -1.94 -1.73
N GLY A 107 22.08 -3.14 -1.17
CA GLY A 107 21.79 -4.36 -1.91
C GLY A 107 23.02 -5.09 -2.46
N ASN A 108 24.24 -4.66 -2.11
CA ASN A 108 25.44 -5.38 -2.51
C ASN A 108 25.74 -6.54 -1.54
N PHE A 109 25.05 -7.66 -1.73
CA PHE A 109 25.23 -8.86 -0.92
C PHE A 109 26.52 -9.65 -1.24
N ALA A 110 27.32 -9.21 -2.21
CA ALA A 110 28.64 -9.76 -2.50
C ALA A 110 29.76 -9.12 -1.65
N ALA A 111 29.44 -8.06 -0.90
CA ALA A 111 30.37 -7.40 0.01
C ALA A 111 31.01 -8.41 0.98
N ILE A 112 32.33 -8.32 1.16
CA ILE A 112 33.08 -9.23 2.03
C ILE A 112 33.37 -8.54 3.36
N HIS A 113 32.95 -9.16 4.45
CA HIS A 113 33.36 -8.79 5.80
C HIS A 113 34.13 -9.93 6.44
N LYS A 114 35.32 -9.64 6.96
CA LYS A 114 36.13 -10.60 7.69
C LYS A 114 35.97 -10.33 9.20
N PRO A 115 35.49 -11.30 10.00
CA PRO A 115 35.44 -11.16 11.44
C PRO A 115 36.81 -10.81 12.02
N LEU A 116 36.84 -9.93 13.02
CA LEU A 116 38.07 -9.46 13.65
C LEU A 116 38.76 -10.58 14.45
N SER A 117 37.96 -11.48 15.01
CA SER A 117 38.42 -12.65 15.77
C SER A 117 37.37 -13.77 15.65
N LYS A 118 37.68 -14.93 16.25
CA LYS A 118 36.70 -16.03 16.36
C LYS A 118 35.50 -15.70 17.25
N ASP A 119 35.66 -14.72 18.13
CA ASP A 119 34.66 -14.30 19.11
C ASP A 119 33.95 -13.00 18.70
N ASP A 120 34.14 -12.55 17.45
CA ASP A 120 33.49 -11.36 16.89
C ASP A 120 32.02 -11.63 16.56
N ASN A 121 31.21 -11.67 17.61
CA ASN A 121 29.77 -11.91 17.51
C ASN A 121 29.06 -10.88 16.61
N LEU A 122 29.53 -9.63 16.62
CA LEU A 122 28.96 -8.58 15.78
C LEU A 122 29.24 -8.83 14.31
N GLY A 123 30.50 -9.09 13.95
CA GLY A 123 30.91 -9.42 12.58
C GLY A 123 30.18 -10.64 12.04
N HIS A 124 30.09 -11.71 12.83
CA HIS A 124 29.33 -12.91 12.45
C HIS A 124 27.83 -12.65 12.28
N SER A 125 27.21 -11.85 13.15
CA SER A 125 25.79 -11.51 13.05
C SER A 125 25.48 -10.66 11.81
N LEU A 126 26.39 -9.73 11.47
CA LEU A 126 26.26 -8.90 10.27
C LEU A 126 26.40 -9.71 8.98
N ILE A 127 27.33 -10.67 8.93
CA ILE A 127 27.44 -11.59 7.79
C ILE A 127 26.16 -12.42 7.64
N LYS A 128 25.65 -12.98 8.75
CA LYS A 128 24.38 -13.72 8.73
C LYS A 128 23.20 -12.86 8.28
N MET A 129 23.15 -11.61 8.70
CA MET A 129 22.13 -10.65 8.25
C MET A 129 22.19 -10.45 6.73
N ARG A 130 23.39 -10.20 6.18
CA ARG A 130 23.61 -10.08 4.72
C ARG A 130 23.13 -11.33 3.99
N ASP A 131 23.49 -12.51 4.48
CA ASP A 131 23.13 -13.79 3.84
C ASP A 131 21.61 -14.01 3.83
N ASN A 132 20.93 -13.74 4.95
CA ASN A 132 19.47 -13.81 5.03
C ASN A 132 18.80 -12.81 4.09
N LEU A 133 19.33 -11.59 3.97
CA LEU A 133 18.79 -10.59 3.04
C LEU A 133 18.95 -11.03 1.59
N ALA A 134 20.10 -11.59 1.22
CA ALA A 134 20.35 -12.12 -0.12
C ALA A 134 19.42 -13.30 -0.46
N GLU A 135 19.17 -14.19 0.49
CA GLU A 135 18.23 -15.30 0.31
C GLU A 135 16.79 -14.80 0.15
N ASN A 136 16.38 -13.85 0.98
CA ASN A 136 15.06 -13.23 0.90
C ASN A 136 14.84 -12.50 -0.44
N GLU A 137 15.84 -11.77 -0.95
CA GLU A 137 15.77 -11.10 -2.24
C GLU A 137 15.51 -12.12 -3.37
N ARG A 138 16.31 -13.19 -3.45
CA ARG A 138 16.12 -14.26 -4.45
C ARG A 138 14.73 -14.90 -4.34
N GLY A 139 14.27 -15.15 -3.11
CA GLY A 139 12.94 -15.71 -2.86
C GLY A 139 11.81 -14.77 -3.30
N LEU A 140 11.98 -13.46 -3.10
CA LEU A 140 11.03 -12.45 -3.54
C LEU A 140 11.02 -12.32 -5.07
N GLU A 141 12.18 -12.31 -5.73
CA GLU A 141 12.29 -12.27 -7.19
C GLU A 141 11.55 -13.45 -7.84
N GLN A 142 11.75 -14.66 -7.31
CA GLN A 142 11.06 -15.85 -7.80
C GLN A 142 9.54 -15.73 -7.62
N LYS A 143 9.06 -15.27 -6.45
CA LYS A 143 7.63 -15.04 -6.22
C LYS A 143 7.04 -13.98 -7.15
N VAL A 144 7.77 -12.88 -7.39
CA VAL A 144 7.34 -11.83 -8.31
C VAL A 144 7.19 -12.40 -9.72
N LYS A 145 8.14 -13.23 -10.16
CA LYS A 145 8.07 -13.90 -11.46
C LYS A 145 6.84 -14.81 -11.58
N GLU A 146 6.65 -15.72 -10.62
CA GLU A 146 5.50 -16.65 -10.59
C GLU A 146 4.16 -15.90 -10.59
N ARG A 147 4.05 -14.84 -9.77
CA ARG A 147 2.84 -14.02 -9.70
C ARG A 147 2.60 -13.22 -10.97
N THR A 148 3.66 -12.77 -11.64
CA THR A 148 3.55 -12.07 -12.93
C THR A 148 3.03 -13.01 -14.00
N GLU A 149 3.56 -14.24 -14.08
CA GLU A 149 3.09 -15.27 -15.02
C GLU A 149 1.61 -15.63 -14.77
N GLU A 150 1.21 -15.78 -13.50
CA GLU A 150 -0.19 -16.03 -13.14
C GLU A 150 -1.12 -14.88 -13.55
N VAL A 151 -0.73 -13.63 -13.30
CA VAL A 151 -1.53 -12.45 -13.67
C VAL A 151 -1.72 -12.36 -15.18
N VAL A 152 -0.67 -12.63 -15.96
CA VAL A 152 -0.76 -12.66 -17.43
C VAL A 152 -1.76 -13.73 -17.89
N ARG A 153 -1.68 -14.94 -17.34
CA ARG A 153 -2.63 -16.03 -17.67
C ARG A 153 -4.07 -15.67 -17.32
N GLN A 154 -4.31 -15.10 -16.14
CA GLN A 154 -5.65 -14.68 -15.73
C GLN A 154 -6.21 -13.58 -16.64
N LYS A 155 -5.35 -12.65 -17.07
CA LYS A 155 -5.73 -11.60 -18.02
C LYS A 155 -6.19 -12.19 -19.35
N GLU A 156 -5.44 -13.13 -19.92
CA GLU A 156 -5.82 -13.82 -21.17
C GLU A 156 -7.15 -14.56 -21.04
N GLU A 157 -7.40 -15.23 -19.92
CA GLU A 157 -8.68 -15.91 -19.66
C GLU A 157 -9.85 -14.92 -19.58
N ILE A 158 -9.66 -13.78 -18.91
CA ILE A 158 -10.67 -12.71 -18.81
C ILE A 158 -10.96 -12.13 -20.20
N GLU A 159 -9.93 -11.87 -21.00
CA GLU A 159 -10.11 -11.34 -22.36
C GLU A 159 -10.92 -12.30 -23.24
N ASN A 160 -10.65 -13.61 -23.17
CA ASN A 160 -11.42 -14.62 -23.89
C ASN A 160 -12.88 -14.68 -23.42
N LYS A 161 -13.12 -14.70 -22.10
CA LYS A 161 -14.49 -14.68 -21.53
C LYS A 161 -15.26 -13.43 -21.93
N ASN A 162 -14.62 -12.26 -21.93
CA ASN A 162 -15.24 -11.01 -22.36
C ASN A 162 -15.61 -11.05 -23.85
N GLY A 163 -14.75 -11.60 -24.71
CA GLY A 163 -15.07 -11.78 -26.13
C GLY A 163 -16.28 -12.71 -26.35
N GLN A 164 -16.35 -13.82 -25.62
CA GLN A 164 -17.51 -14.72 -25.68
C GLN A 164 -18.79 -14.06 -25.16
N LEU A 165 -18.68 -13.27 -24.08
CA LEU A 165 -19.79 -12.53 -23.51
C LEU A 165 -20.34 -11.48 -24.48
N GLU A 166 -19.47 -10.79 -25.22
CA GLU A 166 -19.86 -9.81 -26.24
C GLU A 166 -20.65 -10.47 -27.38
N ILE A 167 -20.16 -11.62 -27.88
CA ILE A 167 -20.86 -12.40 -28.90
C ILE A 167 -22.24 -12.85 -28.40
N LEU A 168 -22.31 -13.39 -27.18
CA LEU A 168 -23.57 -13.86 -26.59
C LEU A 168 -24.55 -12.70 -26.38
N TYR A 169 -24.08 -11.55 -25.88
CA TYR A 169 -24.90 -10.37 -25.68
C TYR A 169 -25.51 -9.88 -26.99
N LYS A 170 -24.71 -9.87 -28.07
CA LYS A 170 -25.19 -9.54 -29.42
C LYS A 170 -26.27 -10.51 -29.89
N GLN A 171 -26.04 -11.82 -29.79
CA GLN A 171 -27.02 -12.84 -30.20
C GLN A 171 -28.35 -12.74 -29.45
N VAL A 172 -28.29 -12.51 -28.14
CA VAL A 172 -29.50 -12.32 -27.31
C VAL A 172 -30.22 -11.05 -27.73
N THR A 173 -29.49 -9.95 -27.92
CA THR A 173 -30.07 -8.66 -28.33
C THR A 173 -30.75 -8.76 -29.70
N ASP A 174 -30.09 -9.39 -30.67
CA ASP A 174 -30.64 -9.63 -32.02
C ASP A 174 -31.93 -10.48 -31.95
N SER A 175 -31.95 -11.48 -31.07
CA SER A 175 -33.14 -12.33 -30.87
C SER A 175 -34.31 -11.55 -30.26
N ILE A 176 -34.05 -10.66 -29.29
CA ILE A 176 -35.09 -9.82 -28.69
C ILE A 176 -35.59 -8.79 -29.70
N LEU A 177 -34.70 -8.22 -30.53
CA LEU A 177 -35.09 -7.29 -31.59
C LEU A 177 -35.95 -7.98 -32.66
N TYR A 178 -35.65 -9.24 -32.98
CA TYR A 178 -36.51 -10.04 -33.84
C TYR A 178 -37.90 -10.27 -33.23
N ALA A 179 -37.98 -10.58 -31.94
CA ALA A 179 -39.25 -10.69 -31.22
C ALA A 179 -40.05 -9.37 -31.25
N LYS A 180 -39.37 -8.21 -31.12
CA LYS A 180 -40.00 -6.89 -31.29
C LYS A 180 -40.63 -6.73 -32.66
N ARG A 181 -39.95 -7.14 -33.74
CA ARG A 181 -40.52 -7.07 -35.10
C ARG A 181 -41.78 -7.89 -35.24
N ILE A 182 -41.83 -9.09 -34.63
CA ILE A 182 -43.04 -9.92 -34.61
C ILE A 182 -44.16 -9.21 -33.83
N GLN A 183 -43.84 -8.65 -32.65
CA GLN A 183 -44.81 -7.93 -31.83
C GLN A 183 -45.36 -6.68 -32.54
N GLU A 184 -44.52 -5.92 -33.25
CA GLU A 184 -44.98 -4.75 -34.01
C GLU A 184 -45.83 -5.15 -35.21
N ALA A 185 -45.56 -6.29 -35.83
CA ALA A 185 -46.33 -6.78 -36.98
C ALA A 185 -47.74 -7.27 -36.61
N ILE A 186 -48.00 -7.63 -35.35
CA ILE A 186 -49.35 -7.99 -34.88
C ILE A 186 -50.20 -6.77 -34.50
N LEU A 187 -49.58 -5.62 -34.19
CA LEU A 187 -50.31 -4.42 -33.81
C LEU A 187 -51.00 -3.80 -35.03
N PRO A 188 -52.25 -3.30 -34.89
CA PRO A 188 -52.94 -2.70 -36.01
C PRO A 188 -52.22 -1.40 -36.43
N PRO A 189 -51.90 -1.20 -37.72
CA PRO A 189 -51.24 0.01 -38.19
C PRO A 189 -52.13 1.23 -38.03
N ASP A 190 -51.52 2.38 -37.76
CA ASP A 190 -52.20 3.68 -37.59
C ASP A 190 -53.17 4.02 -38.72
N SER A 191 -52.88 3.59 -39.96
CA SER A 191 -53.77 3.80 -41.11
C SER A 191 -55.14 3.14 -40.93
N ILE A 192 -55.18 1.90 -40.45
CA ILE A 192 -56.43 1.17 -40.18
C ILE A 192 -57.18 1.82 -39.02
N ILE A 193 -56.47 2.25 -37.98
CA ILE A 193 -57.08 2.91 -36.82
C ILE A 193 -57.72 4.23 -37.22
N LYS A 194 -57.05 5.02 -38.05
CA LYS A 194 -57.58 6.30 -38.58
C LYS A 194 -58.76 6.12 -39.53
N GLU A 195 -58.82 5.02 -40.27
CA GLU A 195 -59.98 4.69 -41.10
C GLU A 195 -61.20 4.37 -40.24
N LEU A 196 -61.01 3.58 -39.18
CA LEU A 196 -62.09 3.17 -38.27
C LEU A 196 -62.53 4.30 -37.33
N VAL A 197 -61.59 5.08 -36.82
CA VAL A 197 -61.82 6.16 -35.84
C VAL A 197 -60.96 7.38 -36.19
N PRO A 198 -61.43 8.29 -37.07
CA PRO A 198 -60.61 9.38 -37.62
C PRO A 198 -60.02 10.35 -36.57
N ASN A 199 -60.80 10.65 -35.53
CA ASN A 199 -60.44 11.57 -34.45
C ASN A 199 -59.82 10.83 -33.24
N SER A 200 -58.86 9.93 -33.49
CA SER A 200 -58.16 9.15 -32.45
C SER A 200 -56.63 9.24 -32.56
N PHE A 201 -55.90 8.80 -31.55
CA PHE A 201 -54.45 8.60 -31.58
C PHE A 201 -54.06 7.42 -30.68
N VAL A 202 -52.92 6.78 -30.95
CA VAL A 202 -52.33 5.75 -30.10
C VAL A 202 -50.98 6.22 -29.59
N LEU A 203 -50.77 6.13 -28.27
CA LEU A 203 -49.47 6.39 -27.63
C LEU A 203 -48.96 5.09 -27.03
N PHE A 204 -47.96 4.48 -27.67
CA PHE A 204 -47.37 3.22 -27.21
C PHE A 204 -45.89 3.43 -26.88
N LYS A 205 -45.53 3.33 -25.60
CA LYS A 205 -44.18 3.58 -25.08
C LYS A 205 -43.74 2.44 -24.15
N PRO A 206 -43.25 1.32 -24.70
CA PRO A 206 -42.81 0.20 -23.88
C PRO A 206 -41.57 0.56 -23.06
N LYS A 207 -41.44 -0.05 -21.88
CA LYS A 207 -40.30 0.13 -20.96
C LYS A 207 -39.00 -0.51 -21.49
N ASP A 208 -39.13 -1.69 -22.09
CA ASP A 208 -38.03 -2.48 -22.66
C ASP A 208 -38.19 -2.59 -24.19
N ILE A 209 -37.29 -3.34 -24.85
CA ILE A 209 -37.33 -3.57 -26.31
C ILE A 209 -38.67 -4.21 -26.74
N VAL A 210 -39.29 -5.03 -25.89
CA VAL A 210 -40.60 -5.65 -26.12
C VAL A 210 -41.51 -5.46 -24.91
N SER A 211 -42.83 -5.43 -25.14
CA SER A 211 -43.84 -5.06 -24.14
C SER A 211 -44.74 -6.23 -23.72
N GLY A 212 -45.30 -6.20 -22.51
CA GLY A 212 -46.50 -6.99 -22.18
C GLY A 212 -47.77 -6.36 -22.72
N ASP A 213 -47.77 -5.02 -22.76
CA ASP A 213 -48.91 -4.23 -23.14
C ASP A 213 -49.14 -4.30 -24.66
N PHE A 214 -50.40 -4.33 -25.07
CA PHE A 214 -50.76 -4.19 -26.47
C PHE A 214 -52.11 -3.50 -26.62
N TYR A 215 -52.32 -2.88 -27.78
CA TYR A 215 -53.62 -2.37 -28.18
C TYR A 215 -54.15 -3.18 -29.35
N TRP A 216 -55.47 -3.26 -29.45
CA TRP A 216 -56.15 -4.08 -30.42
C TRP A 216 -57.35 -3.30 -31.00
N PHE A 217 -57.53 -3.38 -32.31
CA PHE A 217 -58.61 -2.76 -33.06
C PHE A 217 -59.07 -3.72 -34.14
N ASP A 218 -60.38 -3.90 -34.28
CA ASP A 218 -60.98 -4.69 -35.37
C ASP A 218 -62.40 -4.20 -35.66
N LYS A 219 -62.92 -4.53 -36.83
CA LYS A 219 -64.28 -4.18 -37.24
C LYS A 219 -65.04 -5.44 -37.64
N LYS A 220 -66.19 -5.65 -37.02
CA LYS A 220 -67.11 -6.73 -37.40
C LYS A 220 -68.54 -6.20 -37.48
N ASP A 221 -69.20 -6.49 -38.60
CA ASP A 221 -70.50 -5.91 -38.96
C ASP A 221 -70.42 -4.36 -38.96
N GLU A 222 -71.35 -3.70 -38.25
CA GLU A 222 -71.41 -2.25 -38.08
C GLU A 222 -70.68 -1.76 -36.82
N LEU A 223 -70.03 -2.66 -36.07
CA LEU A 223 -69.38 -2.34 -34.80
C LEU A 223 -67.86 -2.33 -34.93
N VAL A 224 -67.25 -1.30 -34.34
CA VAL A 224 -65.81 -1.20 -34.13
C VAL A 224 -65.50 -1.67 -32.72
N TYR A 225 -64.57 -2.61 -32.61
CA TYR A 225 -64.09 -3.13 -31.35
C TYR A 225 -62.67 -2.65 -31.12
N PHE A 226 -62.38 -2.21 -29.90
CA PHE A 226 -61.03 -1.84 -29.49
C PHE A 226 -60.76 -2.25 -28.05
N SER A 227 -59.50 -2.46 -27.72
CA SER A 227 -59.06 -2.81 -26.36
C SER A 227 -57.62 -2.37 -26.13
N THR A 228 -57.31 -1.96 -24.91
CA THR A 228 -55.96 -1.78 -24.39
C THR A 228 -55.73 -2.78 -23.28
N VAL A 229 -54.61 -3.50 -23.35
CA VAL A 229 -54.37 -4.68 -22.52
C VAL A 229 -53.03 -4.55 -21.85
N ASP A 230 -53.01 -4.78 -20.53
CA ASP A 230 -51.78 -4.88 -19.74
C ASP A 230 -51.62 -6.35 -19.29
N CYS A 231 -50.59 -7.01 -19.82
CA CYS A 231 -50.25 -8.37 -19.44
C CYS A 231 -49.22 -8.34 -18.32
N THR A 232 -49.38 -9.14 -17.28
CA THR A 232 -48.36 -9.23 -16.23
C THR A 232 -47.00 -9.64 -16.79
N GLY A 233 -45.98 -8.86 -16.47
CA GLY A 233 -44.60 -9.09 -16.87
C GLY A 233 -44.11 -8.09 -17.93
N HIS A 234 -42.80 -7.95 -18.05
CA HIS A 234 -42.16 -7.10 -19.06
C HIS A 234 -41.07 -7.90 -19.78
N GLY A 235 -40.54 -7.36 -20.89
CA GLY A 235 -39.59 -8.08 -21.72
C GLY A 235 -40.22 -9.28 -22.42
N VAL A 236 -39.39 -10.28 -22.74
CA VAL A 236 -39.77 -11.39 -23.63
C VAL A 236 -41.02 -12.17 -23.16
N PRO A 237 -41.18 -12.54 -21.88
CA PRO A 237 -42.40 -13.24 -21.42
C PRO A 237 -43.68 -12.42 -21.60
N GLY A 238 -43.62 -11.11 -21.32
CA GLY A 238 -44.74 -10.19 -21.56
C GLY A 238 -45.11 -10.13 -23.04
N ALA A 239 -44.11 -10.08 -23.92
CA ALA A 239 -44.33 -10.07 -25.36
C ALA A 239 -45.07 -11.32 -25.87
N PHE A 240 -44.72 -12.50 -25.35
CA PHE A 240 -45.46 -13.73 -25.64
C PHE A 240 -46.91 -13.67 -25.16
N MET A 241 -47.15 -13.14 -23.95
CA MET A 241 -48.50 -12.93 -23.43
C MET A 241 -49.32 -11.98 -24.31
N SER A 242 -48.71 -10.91 -24.81
CA SER A 242 -49.36 -9.97 -25.72
C SER A 242 -49.83 -10.66 -27.01
N LEU A 243 -49.01 -11.55 -27.58
CA LEU A 243 -49.33 -12.30 -28.80
C LEU A 243 -50.46 -13.31 -28.56
N VAL A 244 -50.44 -14.00 -27.41
CA VAL A 244 -51.51 -14.92 -27.00
C VAL A 244 -52.82 -14.16 -26.82
N GLY A 245 -52.79 -13.04 -26.10
CA GLY A 245 -53.96 -12.20 -25.87
C GLY A 245 -54.53 -11.63 -27.18
N HIS A 246 -53.67 -11.15 -28.08
CA HIS A 246 -54.07 -10.67 -29.40
C HIS A 246 -54.83 -11.73 -30.20
N ASN A 247 -54.28 -12.96 -30.27
CA ASN A 247 -54.91 -14.05 -31.03
C ASN A 247 -56.25 -14.50 -30.42
N ILE A 248 -56.34 -14.53 -29.08
CA ILE A 248 -57.59 -14.86 -28.37
C ILE A 248 -58.67 -13.80 -28.64
N LEU A 249 -58.33 -12.51 -28.59
CA LEU A 249 -59.28 -11.44 -28.92
C LEU A 249 -59.76 -11.56 -30.37
N LYS A 250 -58.83 -11.79 -31.29
CA LYS A 250 -59.15 -12.00 -32.71
C LYS A 250 -60.07 -13.20 -32.91
N ASP A 251 -59.84 -14.31 -32.21
CA ASP A 251 -60.70 -15.51 -32.26
C ASP A 251 -62.10 -15.24 -31.70
N ILE A 252 -62.18 -14.60 -30.52
CA ILE A 252 -63.47 -14.29 -29.89
C ILE A 252 -64.30 -13.38 -30.80
N VAL A 253 -63.70 -12.33 -31.36
CA VAL A 253 -64.42 -11.39 -32.23
C VAL A 253 -64.84 -12.07 -33.51
N ASN A 254 -63.99 -12.85 -34.17
CA ASN A 254 -64.30 -13.41 -35.48
C ASN A 254 -65.19 -14.67 -35.42
N ASN A 255 -64.99 -15.54 -34.43
CA ASN A 255 -65.62 -16.87 -34.38
C ASN A 255 -66.79 -16.97 -33.39
N THR A 256 -67.04 -15.95 -32.56
CA THR A 256 -68.21 -15.92 -31.67
C THR A 256 -69.24 -14.86 -32.09
N LYS A 257 -70.46 -14.99 -31.56
CA LYS A 257 -71.55 -14.00 -31.72
C LYS A 257 -71.65 -13.04 -30.52
N LEU A 258 -70.63 -13.02 -29.65
CA LEU A 258 -70.62 -12.17 -28.46
C LEU A 258 -70.46 -10.71 -28.88
N LYS A 259 -71.37 -9.85 -28.39
CA LYS A 259 -71.33 -8.40 -28.64
C LYS A 259 -71.12 -7.57 -27.38
N LYS A 260 -71.32 -8.17 -26.20
CA LYS A 260 -71.16 -7.49 -24.90
C LYS A 260 -69.71 -7.63 -24.42
N PRO A 261 -69.02 -6.54 -24.07
CA PRO A 261 -67.64 -6.59 -23.61
C PRO A 261 -67.42 -7.52 -22.41
N ALA A 262 -68.34 -7.53 -21.44
CA ALA A 262 -68.24 -8.39 -20.25
C ALA A 262 -68.18 -9.89 -20.61
N ASP A 263 -68.99 -10.33 -21.57
CA ASP A 263 -69.02 -11.73 -22.01
C ASP A 263 -67.75 -12.09 -22.80
N MET A 264 -67.22 -11.14 -23.58
CA MET A 264 -65.97 -11.31 -24.32
C MET A 264 -64.76 -11.43 -23.37
N LEU A 265 -64.69 -10.61 -22.32
CA LEU A 265 -63.64 -10.68 -21.31
C LEU A 265 -63.71 -11.98 -20.50
N ASN A 266 -64.91 -12.43 -20.16
CA ASN A 266 -65.09 -13.75 -19.52
C ASN A 266 -64.60 -14.87 -20.43
N LYS A 267 -64.94 -14.82 -21.73
CA LYS A 267 -64.48 -15.82 -22.69
C LYS A 267 -62.97 -15.79 -22.89
N MET A 268 -62.40 -14.60 -22.91
CA MET A 268 -60.96 -14.39 -22.98
C MET A 268 -60.24 -15.00 -21.77
N ARG A 269 -60.75 -14.77 -20.55
CA ARG A 269 -60.22 -15.40 -19.34
C ARG A 269 -60.22 -16.93 -19.46
N GLU A 270 -61.32 -17.53 -19.90
CA GLU A 270 -61.39 -18.98 -20.12
C GLU A 270 -60.32 -19.46 -21.12
N GLN A 271 -60.18 -18.79 -22.26
CA GLN A 271 -59.22 -19.16 -23.29
C GLN A 271 -57.77 -18.96 -22.81
N VAL A 272 -57.47 -17.89 -22.08
CA VAL A 272 -56.13 -17.65 -21.51
C VAL A 272 -55.76 -18.75 -20.52
N VAL A 273 -56.66 -19.10 -19.59
CA VAL A 273 -56.44 -20.20 -18.63
C VAL A 273 -56.22 -21.53 -19.34
N LYS A 274 -57.00 -21.80 -20.40
CA LYS A 274 -56.88 -23.01 -21.20
C LYS A 274 -55.56 -23.06 -21.98
N THR A 275 -55.15 -21.98 -22.62
CA THR A 275 -53.92 -21.92 -23.42
C THR A 275 -52.67 -22.04 -22.53
N LEU A 276 -52.70 -21.45 -21.33
CA LEU A 276 -51.56 -21.44 -20.41
C LEU A 276 -51.45 -22.68 -19.51
N HIS A 277 -52.40 -23.62 -19.57
CA HIS A 277 -52.42 -24.82 -18.73
C HIS A 277 -52.16 -24.49 -17.25
N ALA A 278 -52.89 -23.51 -16.69
CA ALA A 278 -52.62 -22.92 -15.37
C ALA A 278 -52.86 -23.86 -14.15
N ASP A 279 -52.84 -25.17 -14.35
CA ASP A 279 -52.96 -26.22 -13.34
C ASP A 279 -51.69 -27.10 -13.36
N ALA A 280 -50.56 -26.58 -12.86
CA ALA A 280 -49.44 -27.45 -12.44
C ALA A 280 -48.47 -26.77 -11.46
N ASP A 281 -48.24 -25.45 -11.51
CA ASP A 281 -47.20 -24.86 -10.65
C ASP A 281 -47.42 -23.36 -10.38
N GLY A 282 -48.21 -23.04 -9.35
CA GLY A 282 -48.16 -21.83 -8.50
C GLY A 282 -48.16 -20.41 -9.09
N THR A 283 -48.01 -20.21 -10.40
CA THR A 283 -47.74 -18.92 -11.02
C THR A 283 -49.00 -18.43 -11.73
N LYS A 284 -49.79 -17.62 -11.04
CA LYS A 284 -50.98 -16.98 -11.63
C LYS A 284 -50.56 -15.89 -12.60
N ALA A 285 -50.36 -16.25 -13.88
CA ALA A 285 -50.34 -15.26 -14.96
C ALA A 285 -51.66 -14.49 -14.95
N LYS A 286 -51.61 -13.16 -14.88
CA LYS A 286 -52.81 -12.31 -14.91
C LYS A 286 -52.75 -11.40 -16.12
N MET A 287 -53.90 -11.16 -16.73
CA MET A 287 -54.07 -10.07 -17.68
C MET A 287 -55.10 -9.12 -17.08
N GLU A 288 -54.71 -7.86 -16.93
CA GLU A 288 -55.56 -6.80 -16.43
C GLU A 288 -55.99 -5.93 -17.62
N TRP A 289 -57.25 -5.50 -17.58
CA TRP A 289 -57.92 -4.81 -18.69
C TRP A 289 -58.42 -3.48 -18.14
N ILE A 290 -58.19 -2.39 -18.87
CA ILE A 290 -58.71 -1.05 -18.57
C ILE A 290 -59.82 -0.72 -19.55
#